data_AF-A0A496P885-F1
#
_entry.id   AF-A0A496P885-F1
#
_cell.length_a   1.000
_cell.length_b   1.000
_cell.length_c   1.000
_cell.angle_alpha   90.00
_cell.angle_beta   90.00
_cell.angle_gamma   90.00
#
_symmetry.space_group_name_H-M   'P 1'
#
loop_
_entity.id
_entity.type
_entity.pdbx_description
1 polymer ?
#
loop_
_entity_poly.entity_id
_entity_poly.type
_entity_poly.pdbx_seq_one_letter_code
_entity_poly.pdbx_strand_id
1 'polypeptide(L)'
;MKLKNISFYTWILLAFLVAGIVSGLLLVKERHYIEAQQEQIENIIDYDGLLRANAYEKRSLGEAIASAKESGITALAIYDRTLQKETDAGHIRMYTS
;
A
#
# COMPACT_ATOMS: atom_id res chain seq x y z
N MET A 1 -18.21 -43.22 37.25
CA MET A 1 -17.71 -42.97 35.88
C MET A 1 -16.21 -43.27 35.87
N LYS A 2 -15.79 -44.47 35.43
CA LYS A 2 -14.36 -44.85 35.42
C LYS A 2 -13.69 -44.12 34.25
N LEU A 3 -12.77 -43.20 34.53
CA LEU A 3 -11.93 -42.63 33.48
C LEU A 3 -11.11 -43.77 32.86
N LYS A 4 -11.31 -43.98 31.57
CA LYS A 4 -10.55 -44.94 30.76
C LYS A 4 -9.11 -44.43 30.72
N ASN A 5 -8.15 -45.24 31.20
CA ASN A 5 -6.73 -44.92 31.12
C ASN A 5 -6.36 -44.69 29.65
N ILE A 6 -5.93 -43.47 29.34
CA ILE A 6 -5.58 -43.02 27.99
C ILE A 6 -4.27 -43.70 27.58
N SER A 7 -4.25 -44.33 26.41
CA SER A 7 -3.07 -45.03 25.88
C SER A 7 -1.96 -44.05 25.47
N PHE A 8 -0.69 -44.49 25.54
CA PHE A 8 0.47 -43.70 25.11
C PHE A 8 0.35 -43.19 23.67
N TYR A 9 -0.22 -43.98 22.77
CA TYR A 9 -0.47 -43.57 21.38
C TYR A 9 -1.50 -42.44 21.28
N THR A 10 -2.50 -42.42 22.16
CA THR A 10 -3.50 -41.34 22.21
C THR A 10 -2.84 -40.03 22.65
N TRP A 11 -1.86 -40.08 23.56
CA TRP A 11 -1.06 -38.91 23.94
C TRP A 11 -0.22 -38.36 22.80
N ILE A 12 0.42 -39.25 22.01
CA ILE A 12 1.17 -38.84 20.81
C ILE A 12 0.24 -38.15 19.81
N LEU A 13 -0.93 -38.75 19.54
CA LEU A 13 -1.89 -38.18 18.60
C LEU A 13 -2.37 -36.79 19.05
N LEU A 14 -2.62 -36.64 20.35
CA LEU A 14 -3.05 -35.39 20.96
C LEU A 14 -1.95 -34.32 20.88
N ALA A 15 -0.67 -34.70 21.03
CA ALA A 15 0.45 -33.79 20.83
C ALA A 15 0.53 -33.26 19.39
N PHE A 16 0.35 -34.13 18.39
CA PHE A 16 0.30 -33.69 16.98
C PHE A 16 -0.90 -32.79 16.68
N LEU A 17 -2.06 -33.09 17.25
CA LEU A 17 -3.24 -32.24 17.12
C LEU A 17 -2.98 -30.84 17.68
N VAL A 18 -2.41 -30.75 18.87
CA VAL A 18 -2.07 -29.47 19.51
C VAL A 18 -1.05 -28.71 18.68
N ALA A 19 0.00 -29.39 18.18
CA ALA A 19 1.00 -28.76 17.32
C ALA A 19 0.38 -28.18 16.04
N GLY A 20 -0.55 -28.90 15.41
CA GLY A 20 -1.28 -28.42 14.23
C GLY A 20 -2.13 -27.19 14.53
N ILE A 21 -2.84 -27.18 15.67
CA ILE A 21 -3.65 -26.02 16.10
C ILE A 21 -2.76 -24.81 16.37
N VAL A 22 -1.67 -24.98 17.12
CA VAL A 22 -0.73 -23.91 17.44
C VAL A 22 -0.11 -23.33 16.17
N SER A 23 0.32 -24.20 15.25
CA SER A 23 0.86 -23.76 13.95
C SER A 23 -0.17 -22.96 13.15
N GLY A 24 -1.42 -23.43 13.07
CA GLY A 24 -2.49 -22.70 12.40
C GLY A 24 -2.74 -21.32 13.00
N LEU A 25 -2.79 -21.21 14.33
CA LEU A 25 -2.97 -19.93 15.02
C LEU A 25 -1.83 -18.95 14.77
N LEU A 26 -0.58 -19.44 14.79
CA LEU A 26 0.60 -18.60 14.50
C LEU A 26 0.56 -18.07 13.07
N LEU A 27 0.26 -18.93 12.09
CA LEU A 27 0.15 -18.54 10.68
C LEU A 27 -0.94 -17.49 10.46
N VAL A 28 -2.10 -17.63 11.11
CA VAL A 28 -3.18 -16.63 11.02
C VAL A 28 -2.74 -15.29 11.62
N LYS A 29 -1.99 -15.31 12.73
CA LYS A 29 -1.49 -14.09 13.37
C LYS A 29 -0.45 -13.37 12.51
N GLU A 30 0.49 -14.11 11.94
CA GLU A 30 1.51 -13.56 11.02
C GLU A 30 0.85 -13.00 9.76
N ARG A 31 -0.11 -13.72 9.18
CA ARG A 31 -0.89 -13.25 8.05
C ARG A 31 -1.59 -11.94 8.35
N HIS A 32 -2.29 -11.85 9.47
CA HIS A 32 -3.00 -10.62 9.83
C HIS A 32 -2.04 -9.44 10.03
N TYR A 33 -0.85 -9.68 10.59
CA TYR A 33 0.18 -8.65 10.71
C TYR A 33 0.65 -8.15 9.34
N ILE A 34 0.91 -9.06 8.39
CA ILE A 34 1.34 -8.70 7.03
C ILE A 34 0.23 -7.95 6.29
N GLU A 35 -1.01 -8.45 6.36
CA GLU A 35 -2.18 -7.80 5.75
C GLU A 35 -2.38 -6.39 6.32
N ALA A 36 -2.30 -6.21 7.64
CA ALA A 36 -2.43 -4.89 8.28
C ALA A 36 -1.30 -3.91 7.89
N GLN A 37 -0.10 -4.40 7.54
CA GLN A 37 0.97 -3.56 7.01
C GLN A 37 0.77 -3.22 5.52
N GLN A 38 0.16 -4.13 4.74
CA GLN A 38 -0.13 -3.92 3.32
C GLN A 38 -1.43 -3.17 3.06
N GLU A 39 -2.37 -3.16 4.00
CA GLU A 39 -3.59 -2.34 3.98
C GLU A 39 -3.31 -0.86 4.31
N GLN A 40 -2.10 -0.39 4.06
CA GLN A 40 -1.85 1.03 3.95
C GLN A 40 -2.37 1.47 2.58
N ILE A 41 -3.53 2.14 2.55
CA ILE A 41 -4.06 2.77 1.34
C ILE A 41 -3.01 3.78 0.87
N GLU A 42 -2.28 3.42 -0.18
CA GLU A 42 -1.30 4.32 -0.78
C GLU A 42 -2.07 5.49 -1.40
N ASN A 43 -1.86 6.68 -0.85
CA ASN A 43 -2.53 7.88 -1.32
C ASN A 43 -1.61 8.52 -2.36
N ILE A 44 -1.97 8.33 -3.64
CA ILE A 44 -1.18 8.74 -4.80
C ILE A 44 -1.82 9.98 -5.43
N ILE A 45 -1.02 11.00 -5.72
CA ILE A 45 -1.44 12.17 -6.50
C ILE A 45 -0.65 12.29 -7.81
N ASP A 46 -1.29 12.82 -8.85
CA ASP A 46 -0.62 13.19 -10.10
C ASP A 46 0.30 14.39 -9.88
N TYR A 47 1.58 14.25 -10.25
CA TYR A 47 2.56 15.32 -10.16
C TYR A 47 2.16 16.57 -10.97
N ASP A 48 1.67 16.39 -12.20
CA ASP A 48 1.26 17.51 -13.05
C ASP A 48 0.00 18.18 -12.48
N GLY A 49 -0.90 17.38 -11.89
CA GLY A 49 -2.07 17.87 -11.16
C GLY A 49 -1.69 18.70 -9.94
N LEU A 50 -0.74 18.22 -9.13
CA LEU A 50 -0.23 18.93 -7.95
C LEU A 50 0.40 20.27 -8.34
N LEU A 51 1.20 20.28 -9.40
CA LEU A 51 1.82 21.51 -9.94
C LEU A 51 0.78 22.53 -10.40
N ARG A 52 -0.21 22.08 -11.18
CA ARG A 52 -1.28 22.96 -11.67
C ARG A 52 -2.12 23.52 -10.54
N ALA A 53 -2.49 22.70 -9.55
CA ALA A 53 -3.21 23.15 -8.37
C ALA A 53 -2.43 24.21 -7.58
N ASN A 54 -1.13 23.99 -7.35
CA ASN A 54 -0.29 24.94 -6.62
C ASN A 54 0.07 26.20 -7.42
N ALA A 55 0.05 26.14 -8.76
CA ALA A 55 0.24 27.31 -9.61
C ALA A 55 -0.84 28.39 -9.37
N TYR A 56 -2.07 27.98 -9.02
CA TYR A 56 -3.13 28.92 -8.62
C TYR A 56 -2.86 29.59 -7.27
N GLU A 57 -2.19 28.87 -6.36
CA GLU A 57 -1.89 29.34 -5.00
C GLU A 57 -0.55 30.09 -4.89
N LYS A 58 0.20 30.21 -5.99
CA LYS A 58 1.55 30.81 -6.06
C LYS A 58 2.56 30.19 -5.08
N ARG A 59 2.35 28.93 -4.69
CA ARG A 59 3.27 28.17 -3.82
C ARG A 59 4.44 27.62 -4.62
N SER A 60 5.61 27.52 -3.99
CA SER A 60 6.76 26.84 -4.58
C SER A 60 6.53 25.33 -4.64
N LEU A 61 7.24 24.62 -5.53
CA LEU A 61 7.13 23.15 -5.63
C LEU A 61 7.48 22.44 -4.31
N GLY A 62 8.45 22.97 -3.56
CA GLY A 62 8.82 22.41 -2.26
C GLY A 62 7.66 22.49 -1.25
N GLU A 63 6.97 23.64 -1.20
CA GLU A 63 5.79 23.83 -0.34
C GLU A 63 4.60 22.99 -0.79
N ALA A 64 4.41 22.85 -2.10
CA ALA A 64 3.38 21.98 -2.68
C ALA A 64 3.55 20.51 -2.27
N ILE A 65 4.78 19.99 -2.40
CA ILE A 65 5.11 18.61 -2.00
C ILE A 65 5.02 18.45 -0.48
N ALA A 66 5.48 19.42 0.30
CA ALA A 66 5.38 19.39 1.75
C ALA A 66 3.91 19.35 2.21
N SER A 67 3.05 20.17 1.61
CA SER A 67 1.62 20.19 1.89
C SER A 67 0.92 18.90 1.46
N ALA A 68 1.29 18.35 0.29
CA ALA A 68 0.80 17.04 -0.15
C ALA A 68 1.15 15.94 0.87
N LYS A 69 2.40 15.91 1.34
CA LYS A 69 2.85 14.97 2.38
C LYS A 69 2.08 15.15 3.70
N GLU A 70 1.84 16.39 4.12
CA GLU A 70 1.06 16.70 5.33
C GLU A 70 -0.41 16.26 5.20
N SER A 71 -0.98 16.32 4.00
CA SER A 71 -2.33 15.81 3.71
C SER A 71 -2.42 14.27 3.63
N GLY A 72 -1.30 13.56 3.85
CA GLY A 72 -1.25 12.10 3.84
C GLY A 72 -1.02 11.50 2.45
N ILE A 73 -0.59 12.27 1.45
CA ILE A 73 -0.08 11.72 0.17
C ILE A 73 1.24 11.00 0.45
N THR A 74 1.33 9.73 0.06
CA THR A 74 2.52 8.88 0.27
C THR A 74 3.35 8.67 -0.99
N ALA A 75 2.76 8.90 -2.17
CA ALA A 75 3.45 8.73 -3.45
C ALA A 75 2.96 9.69 -4.53
N LEU A 76 3.79 9.87 -5.58
CA LEU A 76 3.53 10.74 -6.72
C LEU A 76 3.54 9.91 -8.01
N ALA A 77 2.46 10.02 -8.79
CA ALA A 77 2.41 9.48 -10.14
C ALA A 77 3.10 10.47 -11.09
N ILE A 78 4.25 10.05 -11.64
CA ILE A 78 5.02 10.82 -12.61
C ILE A 78 4.97 10.08 -13.95
N TYR A 79 4.57 10.79 -15.00
CA TYR A 79 4.49 10.25 -16.34
C TYR A 79 5.56 10.88 -17.23
N ASP A 80 6.02 10.13 -18.23
CA ASP A 80 6.85 10.71 -19.28
C ASP A 80 6.10 11.86 -19.97
N ARG A 81 6.82 12.96 -20.17
CA ARG A 81 6.37 14.11 -20.94
C ARG A 81 6.40 13.74 -22.42
N THR A 82 5.23 13.68 -23.04
CA THR A 82 5.09 13.47 -24.48
C THR A 82 4.83 14.79 -25.19
N LEU A 83 5.19 14.86 -26.48
CA LEU A 83 4.91 16.03 -27.33
C LEU A 83 3.41 16.37 -27.39
N GLN A 84 2.55 15.36 -27.33
CA GLN A 84 1.09 15.54 -27.23
C GLN A 84 0.73 16.33 -25.96
N LYS A 85 1.24 15.90 -24.79
CA LYS A 85 0.98 16.57 -23.51
C LYS A 85 1.54 17.99 -23.46
N GLU A 86 2.69 18.25 -24.08
CA GLU A 86 3.26 19.60 -24.18
C GLU A 86 2.41 20.52 -25.07
N THR A 87 1.83 19.97 -26.14
CA THR A 87 0.92 20.69 -27.02
C THR A 87 -0.39 20.99 -26.30
N ASP A 88 -0.96 20.01 -25.61
CA ASP A 88 -2.22 20.14 -24.84
C ASP A 88 -2.07 21.12 -23.66
N ALA A 89 -0.90 21.17 -23.03
CA ALA A 89 -0.58 22.13 -21.98
C ALA A 89 -0.30 23.55 -22.51
N GLY A 90 -0.21 23.73 -23.84
CA GLY A 90 0.06 25.02 -24.48
C GLY A 90 1.52 25.48 -24.38
N HIS A 91 2.45 24.60 -23.99
CA HIS A 91 3.87 24.91 -23.86
C HIS A 91 4.58 24.95 -25.22
N ILE A 92 4.14 24.14 -26.17
CA ILE A 92 4.69 24.08 -27.53
C ILE A 92 3.60 24.24 -28.58
N ARG A 93 3.97 24.72 -29.76
CA ARG A 93 3.11 24.72 -30.95
C ARG A 93 3.72 23.83 -32.02
N MET A 94 2.98 22.81 -32.42
CA MET A 94 3.33 21.97 -33.57
C MET A 94 2.98 22.71 -34.85
N TYR A 95 3.99 23.04 -35.65
CA TYR A 95 3.79 23.50 -37.02
C TYR A 95 3.82 22.27 -37.93
N THR A 96 2.71 22.00 -38.61
CA THR A 96 2.67 21.00 -39.68
C THR A 96 2.95 21.68 -41.02
N SER A 97 3.58 20.96 -41.95
CA SER A 97 3.92 21.46 -43.29
C SER A 97 2.72 21.45 -44.22
#